data_AF-A0A0C5D671-F1
#
_entry.id   AF-A0A0C5D671-F1
#
_cell.length_a   1.000
_cell.length_b   1.000
_cell.length_c   1.000
_cell.angle_alpha   90.00
_cell.angle_beta   90.00
_cell.angle_gamma   90.00
#
_symmetry.space_group_name_H-M   'P 1'
#
loop_
_entity.id
_entity.type
_entity.pdbx_description
1 polymer ?
#
loop_
_entity_poly.entity_id
_entity_poly.type
_entity_poly.pdbx_seq_one_letter_code
_entity_poly.pdbx_strand_id
1 'polypeptide(L)'
;VVGVDLKFVGNLTYLIVSRTFLGVFAGSLRAYIMKKVYIGGHNSALEVALMMLMAYLSYMLAEISDLSGILTVFFCGIVMSHYTWHNVTESSGVTTKQILATLYPTNKTWLSICVLLDALHRGMWILDYYSFGNFSKANTISQALVLVGRAAFVLSLSFLSHLTKKFYLESIEWSPQVVICGAGVMIGSVSVYLTYTYITTSRYSHLLGTGIIIACTITVVLICTQVFGMMTKPLIQFLLP
;
A
#
# COMPACT_ATOMS: atom_id res chain seq x y z
N VAL A 1 -20.69 -22.09 -12.51
CA VAL A 1 -19.37 -21.64 -12.00
C VAL A 1 -18.71 -20.69 -13.00
N VAL A 2 -18.43 -21.13 -14.25
CA VAL A 2 -17.79 -20.30 -15.31
C VAL A 2 -18.43 -18.91 -15.55
N GLY A 3 -19.77 -18.79 -15.52
CA GLY A 3 -20.45 -17.51 -15.72
C GLY A 3 -20.33 -16.51 -14.55
N VAL A 4 -20.12 -17.01 -13.32
CA VAL A 4 -19.92 -16.15 -12.13
C VAL A 4 -18.50 -15.59 -12.14
N ASP A 5 -17.52 -16.42 -12.50
CA ASP A 5 -16.12 -16.02 -12.60
C ASP A 5 -15.94 -14.94 -13.69
N LEU A 6 -16.59 -15.10 -14.85
CA LEU A 6 -16.51 -14.12 -15.93
C LEU A 6 -17.13 -12.77 -15.53
N LYS A 7 -18.26 -12.79 -14.81
CA LYS A 7 -18.92 -11.57 -14.31
C LYS A 7 -18.08 -10.86 -13.24
N PHE A 8 -17.42 -11.63 -12.38
CA PHE A 8 -16.49 -11.09 -11.39
C PHE A 8 -15.28 -10.42 -12.07
N VAL A 9 -14.66 -11.11 -13.03
CA VAL A 9 -13.53 -10.56 -13.80
C VAL A 9 -13.97 -9.31 -14.56
N GLY A 10 -15.13 -9.31 -15.21
CA GLY A 10 -15.67 -8.16 -15.92
C GLY A 10 -15.93 -6.94 -15.02
N ASN A 11 -16.46 -7.16 -13.81
CA ASN A 11 -16.66 -6.07 -12.86
C ASN A 11 -15.32 -5.53 -12.33
N LEU A 12 -14.37 -6.43 -12.05
CA LEU A 12 -13.03 -6.05 -11.61
C LEU A 12 -12.32 -5.20 -12.67
N THR A 13 -12.34 -5.64 -13.94
CA THR A 13 -11.69 -4.91 -15.04
C THR A 13 -12.35 -3.56 -15.25
N TYR A 14 -13.69 -3.49 -15.24
CA TYR A 14 -14.43 -2.23 -15.33
C TYR A 14 -14.04 -1.25 -14.22
N LEU A 15 -14.00 -1.71 -12.97
CA LEU A 15 -13.64 -0.88 -11.83
C LEU A 15 -12.19 -0.39 -11.91
N ILE A 16 -11.25 -1.24 -12.34
CA ILE A 16 -9.84 -0.83 -12.52
C ILE A 16 -9.73 0.22 -13.62
N VAL A 17 -10.32 -0.02 -14.79
CA VAL A 17 -10.25 0.89 -15.94
C VAL A 17 -10.86 2.25 -15.62
N SER A 18 -12.05 2.27 -14.99
CA SER A 18 -12.71 3.51 -14.60
C SER A 18 -11.87 4.35 -13.61
N ARG A 19 -11.28 3.69 -12.60
CA ARG A 19 -10.40 4.36 -11.62
C ARG A 19 -9.12 4.91 -12.27
N THR A 20 -8.52 4.16 -13.19
CA THR A 20 -7.34 4.62 -13.94
C THR A 20 -7.70 5.81 -14.81
N PHE A 21 -8.82 5.77 -15.54
CA PHE A 21 -9.27 6.87 -16.39
C PHE A 21 -9.49 8.16 -15.58
N LEU A 22 -10.19 8.07 -14.44
CA LEU A 22 -10.44 9.22 -13.57
C LEU A 22 -9.13 9.81 -13.02
N GLY A 23 -8.21 8.96 -12.57
CA GLY A 23 -6.89 9.38 -12.07
C GLY A 23 -6.04 10.05 -13.15
N VAL A 24 -6.03 9.49 -14.37
CA VAL A 24 -5.32 10.08 -15.51
C VAL A 24 -5.92 11.42 -15.89
N PHE A 25 -7.25 11.51 -15.97
CA PHE A 25 -7.94 12.76 -16.29
C PHE A 25 -7.62 13.86 -15.27
N ALA A 26 -7.68 13.57 -13.98
CA ALA A 26 -7.34 14.53 -12.93
C ALA A 26 -5.86 14.97 -12.98
N GLY A 27 -4.95 14.04 -13.22
CA GLY A 27 -3.51 14.32 -13.38
C GLY A 27 -3.19 15.15 -14.63
N SER A 28 -3.86 14.90 -15.75
CA SER A 28 -3.73 15.71 -16.97
C SER A 28 -4.33 17.10 -16.81
N LEU A 29 -5.50 17.21 -16.16
CA LEU A 29 -6.12 18.49 -15.81
C LEU A 29 -5.19 19.33 -14.94
N ARG A 30 -4.48 18.70 -13.98
CA ARG A 30 -3.46 19.38 -13.18
C ARG A 30 -2.36 20.00 -14.03
N ALA A 31 -1.79 19.23 -14.96
CA ALA A 31 -0.72 19.70 -15.83
C ALA A 31 -1.18 20.90 -16.68
N TYR A 32 -2.42 20.87 -17.17
CA TYR A 32 -3.02 21.99 -17.88
C TYR A 32 -3.16 23.25 -17.01
N ILE A 33 -3.67 23.11 -15.78
CA ILE A 33 -3.79 24.22 -14.83
C ILE A 33 -2.42 24.82 -14.53
N MET A 34 -1.38 23.99 -14.32
CA MET A 34 -0.03 24.47 -14.06
C MET A 34 0.50 25.31 -15.23
N LYS A 35 0.31 24.84 -16.46
CA LYS A 35 0.71 25.57 -17.67
C LYS A 35 0.03 26.95 -17.78
N LYS A 36 -1.22 27.06 -17.35
CA LYS A 36 -1.97 28.34 -17.32
C LYS A 36 -1.52 29.26 -16.19
N VAL A 37 -1.26 28.73 -15.00
CA VAL A 37 -0.82 29.50 -13.82
C VAL A 37 0.61 30.04 -13.98
N TYR A 38 1.47 29.34 -14.73
CA TYR A 38 2.82 29.81 -15.07
C TYR A 38 2.87 31.17 -15.78
N ILE A 39 1.77 31.57 -16.42
CA ILE A 39 1.65 32.86 -17.11
C ILE A 39 1.48 34.02 -16.10
N GLY A 40 1.14 33.74 -14.84
CA GLY A 40 0.71 34.74 -13.84
C GLY A 40 1.72 35.11 -12.74
N GLY A 41 2.88 34.45 -12.64
CA GLY A 41 3.95 34.82 -11.70
C GLY A 41 4.58 33.66 -10.91
N HIS A 42 5.89 33.79 -10.62
CA HIS A 42 6.73 32.77 -9.98
C HIS A 42 6.55 32.69 -8.46
N ASN A 43 5.49 32.05 -7.97
CA ASN A 43 5.35 31.79 -6.53
C ASN A 43 5.45 30.29 -6.23
N SER A 44 6.60 29.86 -5.70
CA SER A 44 6.91 28.45 -5.42
C SER A 44 5.92 27.81 -4.43
N ALA A 45 5.47 28.56 -3.43
CA ALA A 45 4.50 28.07 -2.44
C ALA A 45 3.14 27.70 -3.08
N LEU A 46 2.70 28.49 -4.07
CA LEU A 46 1.44 28.25 -4.80
C LEU A 46 1.55 27.02 -5.69
N GLU A 47 2.69 26.81 -6.35
CA GLU A 47 2.93 25.59 -7.13
C GLU A 47 2.80 24.34 -6.27
N VAL A 48 3.46 24.32 -5.11
CA VAL A 48 3.41 23.21 -4.14
C VAL A 48 2.00 23.01 -3.57
N ALA A 49 1.33 24.08 -3.16
CA ALA A 49 -0.03 24.00 -2.62
C ALA A 49 -1.02 23.43 -3.65
N LEU A 50 -0.98 23.92 -4.89
CA LEU A 50 -1.83 23.39 -5.96
C LEU A 50 -1.47 21.95 -6.34
N MET A 51 -0.20 21.55 -6.18
CA MET A 51 0.22 20.16 -6.40
C MET A 51 -0.48 19.22 -5.40
N MET A 52 -0.46 19.56 -4.12
CA MET A 52 -1.14 18.78 -3.07
C MET A 52 -2.67 18.85 -3.18
N LEU A 53 -3.21 20.04 -3.46
CA LEU A 53 -4.66 20.25 -3.57
C LEU A 53 -5.30 19.39 -4.66
N MET A 54 -4.65 19.28 -5.82
CA MET A 54 -5.22 18.52 -6.94
C MET A 54 -5.13 17.01 -6.74
N ALA A 55 -4.09 16.53 -6.04
CA ALA A 55 -4.06 15.14 -5.58
C ALA A 55 -5.25 14.87 -4.64
N TYR A 56 -5.53 15.76 -3.69
CA TYR A 56 -6.68 15.64 -2.80
C TYR A 56 -8.03 15.76 -3.53
N LEU A 57 -8.15 16.64 -4.52
CA LEU A 57 -9.36 16.78 -5.33
C LEU A 57 -9.66 15.49 -6.11
N SER A 58 -8.63 14.82 -6.63
CA SER A 58 -8.77 13.51 -7.32
C SER A 58 -9.29 12.41 -6.40
N TYR A 59 -8.96 12.47 -5.11
CA TYR A 59 -9.53 11.59 -4.08
C TYR A 59 -11.02 11.88 -3.90
N MET A 60 -11.38 13.14 -3.67
CA MET A 60 -12.77 13.54 -3.40
C MET A 60 -13.70 13.24 -4.59
N LEU A 61 -13.24 13.47 -5.82
CA LEU A 61 -14.02 13.11 -7.01
C LEU A 61 -14.28 11.61 -7.11
N ALA A 62 -13.30 10.80 -6.72
CA ALA A 62 -13.45 9.35 -6.73
C ALA A 62 -14.45 8.88 -5.69
N GLU A 63 -14.40 9.42 -4.47
CA GLU A 63 -15.36 9.10 -3.41
C GLU A 63 -16.80 9.51 -3.79
N ILE A 64 -17.00 10.68 -4.42
CA ILE A 64 -18.32 11.11 -4.91
C ILE A 64 -18.85 10.19 -6.02
N SER A 65 -17.94 9.54 -6.76
CA SER A 65 -18.29 8.61 -7.85
C SER A 65 -18.42 7.15 -7.37
N ASP A 66 -18.42 6.91 -6.06
CA ASP A 66 -18.41 5.57 -5.44
C ASP A 66 -17.24 4.67 -5.93
N LEU A 67 -16.12 5.30 -6.30
CA LEU A 67 -14.89 4.64 -6.73
C LEU A 67 -13.83 4.69 -5.62
N SER A 68 -12.87 3.75 -5.66
CA SER A 68 -11.81 3.70 -4.65
C SER A 68 -10.84 4.88 -4.79
N GLY A 69 -10.92 5.85 -3.88
CA GLY A 69 -10.08 7.06 -3.91
C GLY A 69 -8.58 6.79 -3.79
N ILE A 70 -8.17 5.75 -3.07
CA ILE A 70 -6.73 5.43 -2.94
C ILE A 70 -6.10 5.06 -4.29
N LEU A 71 -6.84 4.35 -5.16
CA LEU A 71 -6.33 3.91 -6.45
C LEU A 71 -6.33 5.06 -7.48
N THR A 72 -7.31 5.96 -7.42
CA THR A 72 -7.37 7.11 -8.32
C THR A 72 -6.26 8.12 -8.02
N VAL A 73 -6.00 8.41 -6.74
CA VAL A 73 -4.87 9.26 -6.32
C VAL A 73 -3.54 8.66 -6.74
N PHE A 74 -3.40 7.33 -6.67
CA PHE A 74 -2.19 6.64 -7.12
C PHE A 74 -1.92 6.87 -8.61
N PHE A 75 -2.91 6.65 -9.48
CA PHE A 75 -2.76 6.92 -10.91
C PHE A 75 -2.59 8.41 -11.22
N CYS A 76 -3.28 9.29 -10.50
CA CYS A 76 -3.07 10.73 -10.58
C CYS A 76 -1.60 11.09 -10.26
N GLY A 77 -1.02 10.50 -9.22
CA GLY A 77 0.38 10.68 -8.84
C GLY A 77 1.37 10.23 -9.93
N ILE A 78 1.10 9.10 -10.59
CA ILE A 78 1.92 8.61 -11.72
C ILE A 78 1.92 9.65 -12.86
N VAL A 79 0.74 10.09 -13.30
CA VAL A 79 0.61 11.09 -14.37
C VAL A 79 1.26 12.42 -13.96
N MET A 80 1.08 12.82 -12.70
CA MET A 80 1.68 14.03 -12.16
C MET A 80 3.21 13.98 -12.17
N SER A 81 3.80 12.83 -11.84
CA SER A 81 5.26 12.63 -11.87
C SER A 81 5.84 12.76 -13.28
N HIS A 82 5.09 12.40 -14.32
CA HIS A 82 5.56 12.45 -15.70
C HIS A 82 5.26 13.80 -16.39
N TYR A 83 4.10 14.41 -16.14
CA TYR A 83 3.68 15.62 -16.85
C TYR A 83 3.83 16.89 -16.02
N THR A 84 3.60 16.84 -14.71
CA THR A 84 3.66 18.04 -13.87
C THR A 84 5.10 18.31 -13.44
N TRP A 85 5.90 17.27 -13.20
CA TRP A 85 7.28 17.42 -12.72
C TRP A 85 8.16 18.26 -13.65
N HIS A 86 8.01 18.12 -14.97
CA HIS A 86 8.77 18.91 -15.95
C HIS A 86 8.28 20.35 -16.10
N ASN A 87 7.09 20.67 -15.58
CA ASN A 87 6.47 22.00 -15.66
C ASN A 87 6.59 22.77 -14.33
N VAL A 88 7.39 22.29 -13.39
CA VAL A 88 7.53 22.83 -12.03
C VAL A 88 8.91 23.49 -11.88
N THR A 89 9.00 24.57 -11.10
CA THR A 89 10.28 25.25 -10.89
C THR A 89 11.21 24.36 -10.07
N GLU A 90 12.52 24.51 -10.27
CA GLU A 90 13.49 23.70 -9.53
C GLU A 90 13.36 23.89 -8.01
N SER A 91 13.07 25.12 -7.57
CA SER A 91 12.85 25.44 -6.15
C SER A 91 11.64 24.71 -5.58
N SER A 92 10.48 24.73 -6.24
CA SER A 92 9.28 24.02 -5.78
C SER A 92 9.40 22.50 -5.91
N GLY A 93 10.17 21.99 -6.87
CA GLY A 93 10.51 20.57 -6.99
C GLY A 93 11.29 20.04 -5.79
N VAL A 94 12.33 20.76 -5.35
CA VAL A 94 13.09 20.42 -4.13
C VAL A 94 12.22 20.49 -2.89
N THR A 95 11.42 21.56 -2.73
CA THR A 95 10.50 21.70 -1.60
C THR A 95 9.48 20.56 -1.54
N THR A 96 8.91 20.17 -2.68
CA THR A 96 7.92 19.06 -2.75
C THR A 96 8.54 17.74 -2.35
N LYS A 97 9.76 17.44 -2.84
CA LYS A 97 10.51 16.24 -2.43
C LYS A 97 10.74 16.22 -0.92
N GLN A 98 11.13 17.35 -0.34
CA GLN A 98 11.38 17.45 1.10
C GLN A 98 10.10 17.26 1.93
N ILE A 99 9.00 17.88 1.49
CA ILE A 99 7.68 17.72 2.13
C ILE A 99 7.24 16.26 2.08
N LEU A 100 7.28 15.61 0.91
CA LEU A 100 6.89 14.21 0.75
C LEU A 100 7.79 13.25 1.55
N ALA A 101 9.10 13.51 1.57
CA ALA A 101 10.07 12.72 2.34
C ALA A 101 9.84 12.84 3.85
N THR A 102 9.28 13.95 4.34
CA THR A 102 8.96 14.14 5.76
C THR A 102 7.57 13.60 6.10
N LEU A 103 6.57 13.84 5.25
CA LEU A 103 5.18 13.43 5.46
C LEU A 103 4.99 11.92 5.39
N TYR A 104 5.61 11.23 4.43
CA TYR A 104 5.48 9.77 4.30
C TYR A 104 5.86 9.00 5.57
N PRO A 105 7.09 9.14 6.13
CA PRO A 105 7.46 8.40 7.34
C PRO A 105 6.63 8.84 8.54
N THR A 106 6.28 10.13 8.65
CA THR A 106 5.47 10.66 9.76
C THR A 106 4.05 10.09 9.74
N ASN A 107 3.39 10.06 8.57
CA ASN A 107 2.06 9.46 8.44
C ASN A 107 2.09 7.94 8.67
N LYS A 108 3.16 7.27 8.24
CA LYS A 108 3.35 5.84 8.46
C LYS A 108 3.52 5.51 9.95
N THR A 109 4.33 6.27 10.68
CA THR A 109 4.51 6.08 12.14
C THR A 109 3.23 6.41 12.90
N TRP A 110 2.54 7.49 12.53
CA TRP A 110 1.26 7.85 13.13
C TRP A 110 0.22 6.73 12.98
N LEU A 111 0.01 6.24 11.76
CA LEU A 111 -0.91 5.12 11.50
C LEU A 111 -0.51 3.87 12.29
N SER A 112 0.79 3.56 12.35
CA SER A 112 1.30 2.42 13.10
C SER A 112 1.03 2.55 14.60
N ILE A 113 1.17 3.75 15.17
CA ILE A 113 0.88 4.00 16.59
C ILE A 113 -0.61 3.87 16.85
N CYS A 114 -1.48 4.45 16.00
CA CYS A 114 -2.93 4.30 16.14
C CYS A 114 -3.34 2.83 16.17
N VAL A 115 -2.88 2.04 15.20
CA VAL A 115 -3.20 0.60 15.16
C VAL A 115 -2.60 -0.15 16.33
N LEU A 116 -1.40 0.20 16.79
CA LEU A 116 -0.79 -0.42 17.97
C LEU A 116 -1.58 -0.12 19.26
N LEU A 117 -2.02 1.12 19.48
CA LEU A 117 -2.83 1.49 20.65
C LEU A 117 -4.16 0.74 20.64
N ASP A 118 -4.80 0.70 19.48
CA ASP A 118 -6.04 -0.04 19.24
C ASP A 118 -5.86 -1.56 19.46
N ALA A 119 -4.72 -2.10 19.03
CA ALA A 119 -4.34 -3.50 19.20
C ALA A 119 -4.06 -3.86 20.66
N LEU A 120 -3.33 -3.01 21.38
CA LEU A 120 -3.05 -3.20 22.81
C LEU A 120 -4.33 -3.18 23.62
N HIS A 121 -5.22 -2.22 23.31
CA HIS A 121 -6.52 -2.17 23.96
C HIS A 121 -7.28 -3.47 23.70
N ARG A 122 -7.46 -3.90 22.44
CA ARG A 122 -8.22 -5.13 22.10
C ARG A 122 -7.57 -6.43 22.57
N GLY A 123 -6.23 -6.53 22.51
CA GLY A 123 -5.48 -7.74 22.85
C GLY A 123 -5.65 -8.14 24.31
N MET A 124 -5.73 -7.15 25.21
CA MET A 124 -5.97 -7.38 26.64
C MET A 124 -7.31 -8.09 26.86
N TRP A 125 -8.41 -7.63 26.26
CA TRP A 125 -9.75 -8.24 26.44
C TRP A 125 -9.87 -9.65 25.83
N ILE A 126 -9.10 -9.96 24.79
CA ILE A 126 -9.19 -11.25 24.08
C ILE A 126 -8.40 -12.33 24.82
N LEU A 127 -7.29 -11.95 25.46
CA LEU A 127 -6.49 -12.82 26.33
C LEU A 127 -7.26 -13.22 27.60
N ASP A 128 -8.13 -12.35 28.11
CA ASP A 128 -8.99 -12.66 29.25
C ASP A 128 -10.11 -13.65 28.90
N TYR A 129 -10.57 -13.68 27.63
CA TYR A 129 -11.70 -14.51 27.20
C TYR A 129 -11.28 -15.86 26.59
N TYR A 130 -10.06 -15.97 26.05
CA TYR A 130 -9.58 -17.17 25.36
C TYR A 130 -8.29 -17.73 25.97
N SER A 131 -8.19 -19.06 26.02
CA SER A 131 -6.96 -19.73 26.43
C SER A 131 -5.78 -19.32 25.53
N PHE A 132 -4.77 -18.71 26.15
CA PHE A 132 -3.52 -18.25 25.52
C PHE A 132 -2.91 -19.28 24.56
N GLY A 133 -3.02 -20.57 24.89
CA GLY A 133 -2.48 -21.66 24.07
C GLY A 133 -3.11 -21.79 22.69
N ASN A 134 -4.42 -21.60 22.55
CA ASN A 134 -5.11 -21.72 21.26
C ASN A 134 -4.88 -20.47 20.38
N PHE A 135 -4.84 -19.29 21.00
CA PHE A 135 -4.51 -18.04 20.32
C PHE A 135 -3.08 -18.04 19.76
N SER A 136 -2.11 -18.46 20.56
CA SER A 136 -0.70 -18.55 20.15
C SER A 136 -0.52 -19.48 18.95
N LYS A 137 -1.14 -20.67 18.98
CA LYS A 137 -1.13 -21.62 17.86
C LYS A 137 -1.72 -21.02 16.58
N ALA A 138 -2.90 -20.39 16.66
CA ALA A 138 -3.56 -19.78 15.51
C ALA A 138 -2.73 -18.64 14.89
N ASN A 139 -2.08 -17.84 15.74
CA ASN A 139 -1.20 -16.75 15.30
C ASN A 139 0.06 -17.29 14.59
N THR A 140 0.73 -18.31 15.15
CA THR A 140 1.90 -18.94 14.51
C THR A 140 1.55 -19.53 13.13
N ILE A 141 0.39 -20.21 13.03
CA ILE A 141 -0.08 -20.75 11.75
C ILE A 141 -0.33 -19.62 10.74
N SER A 142 -0.98 -18.53 11.17
CA SER A 142 -1.25 -17.38 10.30
C SER A 142 0.04 -16.73 9.78
N GLN A 143 1.05 -16.58 10.63
CA GLN A 143 2.36 -16.05 10.23
C GLN A 143 3.09 -16.97 9.26
N ALA A 144 3.11 -18.28 9.53
CA ALA A 144 3.70 -19.26 8.63
C ALA A 144 3.03 -19.24 7.25
N LEU A 145 1.70 -19.14 7.22
CA LEU A 145 0.93 -19.11 5.97
C LEU A 145 1.26 -17.87 5.13
N VAL A 146 1.43 -16.70 5.75
CA VAL A 146 1.84 -15.47 5.06
C VAL A 146 3.23 -15.62 4.43
N LEU A 147 4.19 -16.19 5.17
CA LEU A 147 5.55 -16.40 4.67
C LEU A 147 5.59 -17.40 3.52
N VAL A 148 4.91 -18.55 3.66
CA VAL A 148 4.84 -19.58 2.63
C VAL A 148 4.13 -19.05 1.39
N GLY A 149 3.01 -18.34 1.56
CA GLY A 149 2.28 -17.73 0.45
C GLY A 149 3.12 -16.71 -0.32
N ARG A 150 3.91 -15.89 0.39
CA ARG A 150 4.84 -14.94 -0.25
C ARG A 150 5.97 -15.65 -0.98
N ALA A 151 6.61 -16.63 -0.36
CA ALA A 151 7.66 -17.41 -1.00
C ALA A 151 7.16 -18.11 -2.27
N ALA A 152 5.99 -18.74 -2.21
CA ALA A 152 5.37 -19.38 -3.37
C ALA A 152 5.10 -18.38 -4.51
N PHE A 153 4.60 -17.18 -4.20
CA PHE A 153 4.34 -16.14 -5.20
C PHE A 153 5.62 -15.60 -5.85
N VAL A 154 6.64 -15.28 -5.03
CA VAL A 154 7.94 -14.78 -5.54
C VAL A 154 8.64 -15.85 -6.37
N LEU A 155 8.66 -17.11 -5.92
CA LEU A 155 9.23 -18.22 -6.68
C LEU A 155 8.49 -18.47 -7.99
N SER A 156 7.15 -18.37 -7.99
CA SER A 156 6.35 -18.50 -9.21
C SER A 156 6.65 -17.38 -10.21
N LEU A 157 6.78 -16.13 -9.75
CA LEU A 157 7.18 -15.00 -10.59
C LEU A 157 8.61 -15.17 -11.14
N SER A 158 9.54 -15.65 -10.32
CA SER A 158 10.91 -15.94 -10.78
C SER A 158 10.91 -17.04 -11.84
N PHE A 159 10.11 -18.08 -11.68
CA PHE A 159 9.94 -19.13 -12.68
C PHE A 159 9.34 -18.58 -13.98
N LEU A 160 8.28 -17.77 -13.89
CA LEU A 160 7.64 -17.12 -15.05
C LEU A 160 8.60 -16.14 -15.76
N SER A 161 9.39 -15.40 -14.98
CA SER A 161 10.44 -14.52 -15.50
C SER A 161 11.54 -15.32 -16.19
N HIS A 162 11.94 -16.48 -15.65
CA HIS A 162 12.90 -17.37 -16.30
C HIS A 162 12.36 -17.87 -17.65
N LEU A 163 11.08 -18.25 -17.71
CA LEU A 163 10.43 -18.69 -18.96
C LEU A 163 10.40 -17.57 -20.02
N THR A 164 10.21 -16.31 -19.62
CA THR A 164 10.22 -15.15 -20.53
C THR A 164 11.64 -14.63 -20.85
N LYS A 165 12.58 -14.74 -19.91
CA LYS A 165 14.00 -14.36 -20.07
C LYS A 165 14.82 -15.32 -20.95
N LYS A 166 14.25 -16.44 -21.42
CA LYS A 166 14.83 -17.19 -22.56
C LYS A 166 15.09 -16.29 -23.79
N PHE A 167 14.51 -15.08 -23.84
CA PHE A 167 14.75 -14.06 -24.87
C PHE A 167 15.73 -12.90 -24.49
N TYR A 168 16.12 -12.69 -23.24
CA TYR A 168 17.07 -11.63 -22.84
C TYR A 168 17.94 -12.09 -21.66
N LEU A 169 19.25 -12.25 -21.92
CA LEU A 169 20.28 -12.72 -21.00
C LEU A 169 20.47 -11.78 -19.80
N GLU A 170 20.03 -12.22 -18.61
CA GLU A 170 20.77 -12.04 -17.35
C GLU A 170 20.17 -13.00 -16.30
N SER A 171 20.97 -13.97 -15.84
CA SER A 171 20.58 -14.95 -14.83
C SER A 171 20.34 -14.23 -13.50
N ILE A 172 19.11 -14.28 -12.99
CA ILE A 172 18.80 -13.74 -11.66
C ILE A 172 19.38 -14.72 -10.64
N GLU A 173 20.41 -14.31 -9.91
CA GLU A 173 20.95 -15.09 -8.78
C GLU A 173 19.88 -15.31 -7.69
N TRP A 174 20.00 -16.41 -6.96
CA TRP A 174 19.07 -16.80 -5.90
C TRP A 174 19.09 -15.84 -4.70
N SER A 175 20.22 -15.17 -4.45
CA SER A 175 20.39 -14.28 -3.28
C SER A 175 19.46 -13.05 -3.34
N PRO A 176 19.44 -12.24 -4.41
CA PRO A 176 18.48 -11.14 -4.54
C PRO A 176 17.01 -11.55 -4.37
N GLN A 177 16.63 -12.75 -4.80
CA GLN A 177 15.25 -13.25 -4.69
C GLN A 177 14.83 -13.48 -3.25
N VAL A 178 15.73 -13.99 -2.40
CA VAL A 178 15.47 -14.18 -0.96
C VAL A 178 15.33 -12.83 -0.26
N VAL A 179 16.14 -11.83 -0.62
CA VAL A 179 16.00 -10.46 -0.10
C VAL A 179 14.66 -9.86 -0.51
N ILE A 180 14.26 -10.01 -1.77
CA ILE A 180 12.96 -9.53 -2.27
C ILE A 180 11.80 -10.22 -1.54
N CYS A 181 11.91 -11.52 -1.30
CA CYS A 181 10.91 -12.27 -0.54
C CYS A 181 10.81 -11.78 0.91
N GLY A 182 11.93 -11.56 1.59
CA GLY A 182 11.97 -11.06 2.97
C GLY A 182 11.48 -9.61 3.11
N ALA A 183 11.95 -8.71 2.23
CA ALA A 183 11.55 -7.31 2.24
C ALA A 183 10.07 -7.12 1.85
N GLY A 184 9.54 -7.97 0.97
CA GLY A 184 8.15 -7.96 0.53
C GLY A 184 7.12 -8.40 1.59
N VAL A 185 7.57 -8.96 2.72
CA VAL A 185 6.70 -9.27 3.87
C VAL A 185 6.31 -8.00 4.62
N MET A 186 7.03 -6.89 4.44
CA MET A 186 6.67 -5.62 5.07
C MET A 186 5.26 -5.21 4.65
N ILE A 187 4.34 -5.25 5.62
CA ILE A 187 2.96 -4.86 5.40
C ILE A 187 2.95 -3.35 5.18
N GLY A 188 2.51 -2.94 3.99
CA GLY A 188 2.37 -1.53 3.64
C GLY A 188 1.30 -0.84 4.49
N SER A 189 1.42 0.47 4.68
CA SER A 189 0.43 1.29 5.40
C SER A 189 -1.00 1.13 4.86
N VAL A 190 -1.13 0.88 3.55
CA VAL A 190 -2.42 0.62 2.89
C VAL A 190 -3.08 -0.65 3.42
N SER A 191 -2.32 -1.72 3.64
CA SER A 191 -2.85 -2.98 4.17
C SER A 191 -3.25 -2.85 5.64
N VAL A 192 -2.50 -2.05 6.41
CA VAL A 192 -2.84 -1.72 7.81
C VAL A 192 -4.17 -0.97 7.88
N TYR A 193 -4.33 0.06 7.06
CA TYR A 193 -5.57 0.82 6.94
C TYR A 193 -6.75 -0.07 6.52
N LEU A 194 -6.59 -0.90 5.50
CA LEU A 194 -7.68 -1.77 5.02
C LEU A 194 -8.11 -2.79 6.08
N THR A 195 -7.14 -3.35 6.80
CA THR A 195 -7.41 -4.25 7.93
C THR A 195 -8.20 -3.52 9.01
N TYR A 196 -7.79 -2.30 9.36
CA TYR A 196 -8.51 -1.46 10.33
C TYR A 196 -9.96 -1.20 9.91
N THR A 197 -10.19 -0.76 8.67
CA THR A 197 -11.54 -0.51 8.15
C THR A 197 -12.40 -1.77 8.12
N TYR A 198 -11.82 -2.91 7.74
CA TYR A 198 -12.53 -4.18 7.79
C TYR A 198 -12.94 -4.57 9.22
N ILE A 199 -12.04 -4.35 10.19
CA ILE A 199 -12.30 -4.61 11.61
C ILE A 199 -13.41 -3.69 12.14
N THR A 200 -13.39 -2.40 11.81
CA THR A 200 -14.40 -1.46 12.29
C THR A 200 -15.78 -1.74 11.68
N THR A 201 -15.86 -2.09 10.40
CA THR A 201 -17.11 -2.49 9.75
C THR A 201 -17.65 -3.82 10.32
N SER A 202 -16.78 -4.82 10.51
CA SER A 202 -17.19 -6.14 11.02
C SER A 202 -17.57 -6.13 12.51
N ARG A 203 -17.17 -5.09 13.27
CA ARG A 203 -17.58 -4.89 14.67
C ARG A 203 -19.09 -4.75 14.86
N TYR A 204 -19.82 -4.36 13.80
CA TYR A 204 -21.29 -4.26 13.83
C TYR A 204 -21.97 -5.64 13.72
N SER A 205 -21.26 -6.64 13.18
CA SER A 205 -21.74 -8.02 13.03
C SER A 205 -21.16 -8.93 14.13
N HIS A 206 -21.91 -9.05 15.21
CA HIS A 206 -21.53 -9.63 16.50
C HIS A 206 -21.38 -11.18 16.50
N LEU A 207 -20.43 -11.75 15.74
CA LEU A 207 -20.16 -13.20 15.76
C LEU A 207 -18.87 -13.55 16.52
N LEU A 208 -18.95 -14.47 17.51
CA LEU A 208 -17.83 -14.87 18.40
C LEU A 208 -16.55 -15.33 17.66
N GLY A 209 -16.68 -15.94 16.48
CA GLY A 209 -15.54 -16.38 15.66
C GLY A 209 -14.75 -15.24 15.03
N THR A 210 -15.38 -14.09 14.82
CA THR A 210 -14.75 -12.92 14.17
C THR A 210 -13.67 -12.30 15.06
N GLY A 211 -13.80 -12.40 16.39
CA GLY A 211 -12.85 -11.82 17.34
C GLY A 211 -11.43 -12.42 17.25
N ILE A 212 -11.33 -13.75 17.08
CA ILE A 212 -10.04 -14.45 16.92
C ILE A 212 -9.38 -14.03 15.61
N ILE A 213 -10.15 -13.96 14.52
CA ILE A 213 -9.64 -13.55 13.20
C ILE A 213 -9.11 -12.11 13.26
N ILE A 214 -9.84 -11.21 13.92
CA ILE A 214 -9.41 -9.82 14.12
C ILE A 214 -8.12 -9.76 14.96
N ALA A 215 -8.04 -10.51 16.06
CA ALA A 215 -6.85 -10.54 16.90
C ALA A 215 -5.63 -11.08 16.14
N CYS A 216 -5.77 -12.22 15.46
CA CYS A 216 -4.70 -12.82 14.67
C CYS A 216 -4.23 -11.89 13.55
N THR A 217 -5.14 -11.24 12.82
CA THR A 217 -4.77 -10.28 11.75
C THR A 217 -4.01 -9.08 12.29
N ILE A 218 -4.43 -8.51 13.42
CA ILE A 218 -3.71 -7.40 14.07
C ILE A 218 -2.32 -7.86 14.52
N THR A 219 -2.22 -9.02 15.19
CA THR A 219 -0.94 -9.52 15.71
C THR A 219 0.03 -9.86 14.58
N VAL A 220 -0.46 -10.45 13.48
CA VAL A 220 0.31 -10.66 12.25
C VAL A 220 0.79 -9.31 11.69
N VAL A 221 -0.08 -8.30 11.61
CA VAL A 221 0.29 -6.97 11.13
C VAL A 221 1.42 -6.35 11.93
N LEU A 222 1.32 -6.41 13.26
CA LEU A 222 2.35 -5.85 14.16
C LEU A 222 3.68 -6.58 14.05
N ILE A 223 3.66 -7.91 14.13
CA ILE A 223 4.88 -8.74 14.08
C ILE A 223 5.55 -8.61 12.72
N CYS A 224 4.78 -8.67 11.63
CA CYS A 224 5.34 -8.49 10.28
C CYS A 224 5.94 -7.09 10.10
N THR A 225 5.31 -6.03 10.61
CA THR A 225 5.82 -4.66 10.43
C THR A 225 7.07 -4.39 11.28
N GLN A 226 7.09 -4.81 12.53
CA GLN A 226 8.19 -4.51 13.45
C GLN A 226 9.38 -5.46 13.24
N VAL A 227 9.14 -6.77 13.23
CA VAL A 227 10.22 -7.78 13.16
C VAL A 227 10.89 -7.74 11.79
N PHE A 228 10.12 -7.85 10.69
CA PHE A 228 10.72 -7.82 9.35
C PHE A 228 11.24 -6.42 8.99
N GLY A 229 10.62 -5.36 9.51
CA GLY A 229 11.13 -4.00 9.37
C GLY A 229 12.53 -3.82 9.96
N MET A 230 12.77 -4.35 11.17
CA MET A 230 14.10 -4.34 11.79
C MET A 230 15.08 -5.28 11.09
N MET A 231 14.62 -6.45 10.62
CA MET A 231 15.47 -7.44 9.95
C MET A 231 15.87 -7.06 8.53
N THR A 232 15.22 -6.09 7.89
CA THR A 232 15.50 -5.74 6.48
C THR A 232 16.92 -5.23 6.28
N LYS A 233 17.41 -4.32 7.13
CA LYS A 233 18.79 -3.79 7.04
C LYS A 233 19.88 -4.84 7.23
N PRO A 234 19.86 -5.67 8.30
CA PRO A 234 20.88 -6.71 8.48
C PRO A 234 20.80 -7.79 7.39
N LEU A 235 19.60 -8.10 6.88
CA LEU A 235 19.45 -9.06 5.79
C LEU A 235 20.13 -8.57 4.50
N ILE A 236 19.98 -7.28 4.16
CA ILE A 236 20.63 -6.69 2.98
C ILE A 236 22.16 -6.73 3.14
N GLN A 237 22.68 -6.32 4.30
CA GLN A 237 24.13 -6.33 4.56
C GLN A 237 24.74 -7.73 4.53
N PHE A 238 23.98 -8.77 4.89
CA PHE A 238 24.45 -10.15 4.88
C PHE A 238 24.44 -10.78 3.48
N LEU A 239 23.45 -10.45 2.64
CA LEU A 239 23.25 -11.09 1.34
C LEU A 239 23.82 -10.33 0.14
N LEU A 240 24.04 -9.01 0.28
CA LEU A 240 24.59 -8.13 -0.74
C LEU A 240 25.78 -7.37 -0.12
N PRO A 241 26.99 -7.97 -0.11
CA PRO A 241 28.21 -7.31 0.34
C PRO A 241 28.64 -6.17 -0.60
#